data_AF-A0A8J3NIR1-F1
#
_entry.id   AF-A0A8J3NIR1-F1
#
_cell.length_a   1.000
_cell.length_b   1.000
_cell.length_c   1.000
_cell.angle_alpha   90.00
_cell.angle_beta   90.00
_cell.angle_gamma   90.00
#
_symmetry.space_group_name_H-M   'P 1'
#
loop_
_entity.id
_entity.type
_entity.pdbx_description
1 polymer ?
#
loop_
_entity_poly.entity_id
_entity_poly.type
_entity_poly.pdbx_seq_one_letter_code
_entity_poly.pdbx_strand_id
1 'polypeptide(L)'
;MTLPPEGEHPLMRLLIAVLLITPTLIPVTAAAAAPPPAPGQSAQVRAVAAPATKRLAVVMIQNGSTEERQTQLADTAYARNLFLGGSGSLASWTDAVTQGRLRFTAAGDGVYLAPPNAALAAGASDTSKCYSEEARVTAQDHLAGLGVAWDSVAVLFDVGACDWAGLGQVPGRVTWFPPRPSLAAVVHEIGHNHGYPHETKRDCPGSIVSSCKANGHSGNSPMGSGGAGRGYSSPELLHSGWLAADRHRDVAGSGTYTLTPLHAPASASGLRAVEVKASRTLHYLVELRARGAVDSAVDKPGVRVYAVPVSGNTRDYRNAYMINPTRSGSPLLVPAGTVLTDPANKLTITVRAASASSARVEVSPLGGKPSPSPSLSLTPSPSALPSAEPLVSSSPTPEAAAAGTPAVAAAPPPAGAPEVSLLSTTQQVSGVLIGGAMVALVAGAGFWLLGVRNSGRRRPRRRHAR
;
A
#
# COMPACT_ATOMS: atom_id res chain seq x y z
N MET A 1 -35.97 5.33 56.13
CA MET A 1 -34.52 5.13 56.02
C MET A 1 -33.95 6.32 55.27
N THR A 2 -33.12 7.06 55.98
CA THR A 2 -32.58 8.39 55.67
C THR A 2 -31.31 8.31 54.84
N LEU A 3 -31.18 9.20 53.84
CA LEU A 3 -29.94 9.47 53.11
C LEU A 3 -28.94 10.21 54.01
N PRO A 4 -27.61 10.03 53.84
CA PRO A 4 -26.61 10.96 54.32
C PRO A 4 -26.04 11.86 53.20
N PRO A 5 -25.31 12.94 53.57
CA PRO A 5 -25.20 14.17 52.78
C PRO A 5 -23.86 14.37 52.06
N GLU A 6 -23.82 15.48 51.31
CA GLU A 6 -22.74 16.08 50.53
C GLU A 6 -21.37 16.15 51.23
N GLY A 7 -20.30 16.05 50.43
CA GLY A 7 -18.91 16.22 50.84
C GLY A 7 -18.11 16.98 49.78
N GLU A 8 -17.35 17.97 50.24
CA GLU A 8 -16.86 19.14 49.53
C GLU A 8 -15.63 18.91 48.61
N HIS A 9 -15.51 19.78 47.61
CA HIS A 9 -14.35 19.92 46.73
C HIS A 9 -13.17 20.63 47.42
N PRO A 10 -11.93 20.13 47.31
CA PRO A 10 -10.77 20.89 47.72
C PRO A 10 -10.31 21.86 46.62
N LEU A 11 -10.26 23.14 46.99
CA LEU A 11 -9.57 24.25 46.33
C LEU A 11 -8.10 23.91 46.00
N MET A 12 -7.77 23.95 44.71
CA MET A 12 -6.39 23.88 44.23
C MET A 12 -5.76 25.28 44.27
N ARG A 13 -4.89 25.51 45.26
CA ARG A 13 -4.08 26.74 45.40
C ARG A 13 -3.06 26.84 44.26
N LEU A 14 -3.19 27.86 43.44
CA LEU A 14 -2.22 28.26 42.42
C LEU A 14 -1.07 29.04 43.09
N LEU A 15 0.09 28.40 43.21
CA LEU A 15 1.34 29.05 43.62
C LEU A 15 1.95 29.76 42.40
N ILE A 16 1.89 31.08 42.38
CA ILE A 16 2.59 31.92 41.41
C ILE A 16 4.03 32.10 41.93
N ALA A 17 4.98 31.39 41.31
CA ALA A 17 6.40 31.65 41.50
C ALA A 17 6.83 32.81 40.58
N VAL A 18 7.11 33.97 41.16
CA VAL A 18 7.71 35.11 40.46
C VAL A 18 9.20 34.81 40.29
N LEU A 19 9.61 34.45 39.07
CA LEU A 19 11.00 34.25 38.69
C LEU A 19 11.63 35.61 38.34
N LEU A 20 12.50 36.12 39.21
CA LEU A 20 13.33 37.28 38.94
C LEU A 20 14.40 36.90 37.90
N ILE A 21 14.26 37.44 36.68
CA ILE A 21 15.24 37.29 35.61
C ILE A 21 16.28 38.42 35.74
N THR A 22 17.50 38.07 36.13
CA THR A 22 18.66 38.96 36.04
C THR A 22 19.19 39.00 34.61
N PRO A 23 19.47 40.19 34.03
CA PRO A 23 20.02 40.29 32.69
C PRO A 23 21.52 39.94 32.68
N THR A 24 21.85 38.74 32.24
CA THR A 24 23.23 38.40 31.84
C THR A 24 23.48 38.89 30.42
N LEU A 25 24.41 39.84 30.27
CA LEU A 25 24.97 40.28 29.00
C LEU A 25 25.70 39.11 28.32
N ILE A 26 25.11 38.55 27.26
CA ILE A 26 25.74 37.55 26.41
C ILE A 26 26.61 38.29 25.38
N PRO A 27 27.93 38.02 25.31
CA PRO A 27 28.77 38.58 24.26
C PRO A 27 28.32 38.06 22.90
N VAL A 28 28.01 38.98 21.98
CA VAL A 28 27.71 38.67 20.59
C VAL A 28 29.03 38.32 19.90
N THR A 29 29.38 37.03 19.89
CA THR A 29 30.44 36.53 19.01
C THR A 29 29.90 36.40 17.60
N ALA A 30 30.52 37.11 16.65
CA ALA A 30 30.22 36.99 15.23
C ALA A 30 30.28 35.51 14.80
N ALA A 31 29.14 34.98 14.34
CA ALA A 31 29.05 33.63 13.84
C ALA A 31 29.86 33.53 12.54
N ALA A 32 31.06 32.96 12.64
CA ALA A 32 31.82 32.53 11.48
C ALA A 32 30.96 31.56 10.67
N ALA A 33 30.74 31.87 9.40
CA ALA A 33 30.01 31.01 8.48
C ALA A 33 30.64 29.60 8.50
N ALA A 34 29.86 28.60 8.87
CA ALA A 34 30.30 27.21 8.85
C ALA A 34 30.77 26.85 7.43
N PRO A 35 31.94 26.20 7.27
CA PRO A 35 32.41 25.78 5.97
C PRO A 35 31.40 24.84 5.31
N PRO A 36 31.25 24.88 3.97
CA PRO A 36 30.36 23.97 3.26
C PRO A 36 30.75 22.52 3.56
N PRO A 37 29.77 21.60 3.72
CA PRO A 37 30.06 20.20 3.98
C PRO A 37 30.94 19.62 2.87
N ALA A 38 31.96 18.87 3.27
CA ALA A 38 32.90 18.26 2.34
C ALA A 38 32.16 17.38 1.30
N PRO A 39 32.50 17.47 0.00
CA PRO A 39 31.95 16.58 -1.01
C PRO A 39 32.38 15.14 -0.69
N GLY A 40 31.44 14.29 -0.28
CA GLY A 40 31.74 12.91 0.08
C GLY A 40 30.93 12.31 1.23
N GLN A 41 30.01 13.04 1.87
CA GLN A 41 29.01 12.41 2.74
C GLN A 41 28.03 11.63 1.86
N SER A 42 28.38 10.37 1.58
CA SER A 42 27.56 9.39 0.90
C SER A 42 26.16 9.42 1.51
N ALA A 43 25.15 9.69 0.67
CA ALA A 43 23.76 9.50 1.04
C ALA A 43 23.66 8.11 1.69
N GLN A 44 23.14 8.05 2.92
CA GLN A 44 22.96 6.77 3.59
C GLN A 44 22.01 5.94 2.74
N VAL A 45 22.58 4.97 2.02
CA VAL A 45 21.83 3.97 1.26
C VAL A 45 21.06 3.19 2.30
N ARG A 46 19.73 3.24 2.21
CA ARG A 46 18.87 2.48 3.11
C ARG A 46 19.24 1.00 2.97
N ALA A 47 19.56 0.36 4.08
CA ALA A 47 19.88 -1.06 4.08
C ALA A 47 18.69 -1.84 3.51
N VAL A 48 18.96 -2.68 2.51
CA VAL A 48 17.98 -3.61 1.96
C VAL A 48 17.59 -4.57 3.09
N ALA A 49 16.28 -4.79 3.27
CA ALA A 49 15.81 -5.72 4.28
C ALA A 49 16.35 -7.13 3.99
N ALA A 50 16.82 -7.79 5.05
CA ALA A 50 17.15 -9.20 4.97
C ALA A 50 15.87 -9.99 4.63
N PRO A 51 15.96 -11.05 3.80
CA PRO A 51 14.83 -11.94 3.58
C PRO A 51 14.26 -12.43 4.92
N ALA A 52 12.94 -12.35 5.06
CA ALA A 52 12.24 -12.75 6.27
C ALA A 52 11.12 -13.74 5.95
N THR A 53 10.93 -14.71 6.83
CA THR A 53 9.78 -15.60 6.83
C THR A 53 8.92 -15.26 8.03
N LYS A 54 7.62 -15.05 7.82
CA LYS A 54 6.62 -14.82 8.86
C LYS A 54 5.64 -15.98 8.92
N ARG A 55 5.35 -16.45 10.13
CA ARG A 55 4.30 -17.44 10.40
C ARG A 55 2.95 -16.74 10.45
N LEU A 56 2.04 -17.14 9.57
CA LEU A 56 0.68 -16.63 9.46
C LEU A 56 -0.29 -17.66 10.04
N ALA A 57 -1.11 -17.22 10.99
CA ALA A 57 -2.31 -17.92 11.42
C ALA A 57 -3.54 -17.30 10.76
N VAL A 58 -4.48 -18.12 10.31
CA VAL A 58 -5.79 -17.69 9.83
C VAL A 58 -6.82 -18.28 10.78
N VAL A 59 -7.59 -17.44 11.46
CA VAL A 59 -8.61 -17.89 12.43
C VAL A 59 -9.99 -17.54 11.89
N MET A 60 -10.83 -18.55 11.70
CA MET A 60 -12.20 -18.42 11.25
C MET A 60 -13.15 -18.62 12.44
N ILE A 61 -13.81 -17.54 12.86
CA ILE A 61 -14.68 -17.55 14.03
C ILE A 61 -16.09 -17.93 13.60
N GLN A 62 -16.68 -18.94 14.24
CA GLN A 62 -18.00 -19.48 13.87
C GLN A 62 -19.17 -18.64 14.41
N ASN A 63 -19.22 -17.33 14.09
CA ASN A 63 -20.25 -16.39 14.57
C ASN A 63 -21.29 -16.00 13.50
N GLY A 64 -21.45 -16.78 12.42
CA GLY A 64 -22.35 -16.46 11.32
C GLY A 64 -23.82 -16.33 11.74
N SER A 65 -24.47 -15.24 11.36
CA SER A 65 -25.89 -14.97 11.62
C SER A 65 -26.85 -15.75 10.71
N THR A 66 -26.35 -16.28 9.60
CA THR A 66 -27.09 -17.08 8.62
C THR A 66 -26.36 -18.40 8.35
N GLU A 67 -27.10 -19.41 7.87
CA GLU A 67 -26.53 -20.70 7.46
C GLU A 67 -25.44 -20.54 6.38
N GLU A 68 -25.65 -19.63 5.42
CA GLU A 68 -24.66 -19.30 4.41
C GLU A 68 -23.35 -18.79 5.06
N ARG A 69 -23.44 -17.83 5.98
CA ARG A 69 -22.27 -17.26 6.65
C ARG A 69 -21.56 -18.30 7.52
N GLN A 70 -22.31 -19.14 8.22
CA GLN A 70 -21.74 -20.26 8.99
C GLN A 70 -20.99 -21.23 8.06
N THR A 71 -21.60 -21.59 6.93
CA THR A 71 -20.96 -22.45 5.92
C THR A 71 -19.67 -21.83 5.38
N GLN A 72 -19.69 -20.53 5.07
CA GLN A 72 -18.50 -19.80 4.61
C GLN A 72 -17.40 -19.77 5.67
N LEU A 73 -17.77 -19.56 6.94
CA LEU A 73 -16.83 -19.54 8.07
C LEU A 73 -16.31 -20.93 8.43
N ALA A 74 -16.99 -22.01 8.04
CA ALA A 74 -16.52 -23.39 8.20
C ALA A 74 -15.59 -23.86 7.06
N ASP A 75 -15.52 -23.12 5.95
CA ASP A 75 -14.75 -23.49 4.75
C ASP A 75 -13.25 -23.22 4.90
N THR A 76 -12.59 -24.07 5.69
CA THR A 76 -11.14 -23.97 5.94
C THR A 76 -10.30 -24.21 4.68
N ALA A 77 -10.83 -24.94 3.68
CA ALA A 77 -10.14 -25.18 2.43
C ALA A 77 -10.02 -23.89 1.61
N TYR A 78 -11.09 -23.11 1.53
CA TYR A 78 -11.07 -21.78 0.93
C TYR A 78 -10.03 -20.87 1.60
N ALA A 79 -10.06 -20.75 2.93
CA ALA A 79 -9.11 -19.92 3.66
C ALA A 79 -7.65 -20.40 3.46
N ARG A 80 -7.41 -21.71 3.52
CA ARG A 80 -6.09 -22.29 3.29
C ARG A 80 -5.58 -21.95 1.89
N ASN A 81 -6.40 -22.09 0.87
CA ASN A 81 -6.03 -21.79 -0.52
C ASN A 81 -5.75 -20.30 -0.73
N LEU A 82 -6.60 -19.42 -0.18
CA LEU A 82 -6.47 -17.97 -0.34
C LEU A 82 -5.22 -17.42 0.36
N PHE A 83 -4.90 -17.87 1.57
CA PHE A 83 -3.80 -17.30 2.35
C PHE A 83 -2.47 -18.05 2.15
N LEU A 84 -2.51 -19.37 2.10
CA LEU A 84 -1.33 -20.25 2.18
C LEU A 84 -1.18 -21.20 0.98
N GLY A 85 -2.08 -21.14 0.01
CA GLY A 85 -2.08 -22.01 -1.17
C GLY A 85 -0.98 -21.68 -2.18
N GLY A 86 -1.10 -22.28 -3.37
CA GLY A 86 -0.21 -22.06 -4.51
C GLY A 86 -0.43 -20.72 -5.21
N SER A 87 -0.47 -20.72 -6.54
CA SER A 87 -0.68 -19.50 -7.34
C SER A 87 -1.99 -18.79 -6.96
N GLY A 88 -1.92 -17.48 -6.76
CA GLY A 88 -3.10 -16.67 -6.41
C GLY A 88 -3.43 -16.66 -4.91
N SER A 89 -2.50 -17.11 -4.07
CA SER A 89 -2.57 -16.96 -2.60
C SER A 89 -1.83 -15.71 -2.13
N LEU A 90 -2.10 -15.27 -0.89
CA LEU A 90 -1.30 -14.24 -0.23
C LEU A 90 0.18 -14.64 -0.15
N ALA A 91 0.48 -15.90 0.20
CA ALA A 91 1.85 -16.38 0.33
C ALA A 91 2.63 -16.28 -1.00
N SER A 92 2.06 -16.79 -2.10
CA SER A 92 2.71 -16.71 -3.43
C SER A 92 2.78 -15.28 -3.95
N TRP A 93 1.74 -14.47 -3.74
CA TRP A 93 1.71 -13.07 -4.14
C TRP A 93 2.77 -12.25 -3.39
N THR A 94 2.90 -12.46 -2.08
CA THR A 94 3.88 -11.74 -1.24
C THR A 94 5.31 -12.09 -1.61
N ASP A 95 5.62 -13.38 -1.82
CA ASP A 95 6.94 -13.80 -2.28
C ASP A 95 7.29 -13.16 -3.63
N ALA A 96 6.34 -13.11 -4.56
CA ALA A 96 6.53 -12.52 -5.88
C ALA A 96 6.71 -10.98 -5.83
N VAL A 97 5.80 -10.25 -5.16
CA VAL A 97 5.83 -8.77 -5.11
C VAL A 97 7.07 -8.25 -4.39
N THR A 98 7.54 -8.98 -3.37
CA THR A 98 8.72 -8.63 -2.58
C THR A 98 10.01 -9.26 -3.11
N GLN A 99 9.95 -10.03 -4.21
CA GLN A 99 11.10 -10.73 -4.80
C GLN A 99 11.85 -11.61 -3.78
N GLY A 100 11.09 -12.36 -2.98
CA GLY A 100 11.61 -13.26 -1.96
C GLY A 100 12.12 -12.57 -0.69
N ARG A 101 11.90 -11.27 -0.53
CA ARG A 101 12.28 -10.54 0.70
C ARG A 101 11.33 -10.81 1.86
N LEU A 102 10.08 -11.18 1.56
CA LEU A 102 9.12 -11.61 2.57
C LEU A 102 8.39 -12.86 2.09
N ARG A 103 8.31 -13.85 2.97
CA ARG A 103 7.51 -15.06 2.80
C ARG A 103 6.55 -15.24 3.95
N PHE A 104 5.35 -15.71 3.65
CA PHE A 104 4.43 -16.22 4.66
C PHE A 104 4.44 -17.75 4.63
N THR A 105 4.53 -18.35 5.82
CA THR A 105 4.35 -19.79 6.04
C THR A 105 3.23 -20.01 7.04
N ALA A 106 2.69 -21.22 7.12
CA ALA A 106 1.71 -21.56 8.15
C ALA A 106 2.30 -21.40 9.56
N ALA A 107 1.54 -20.79 10.48
CA ALA A 107 1.75 -20.94 11.91
C ALA A 107 1.05 -22.22 12.37
N GLY A 108 1.80 -23.26 12.76
CA GLY A 108 1.23 -24.59 13.04
C GLY A 108 0.48 -25.13 11.82
N ASP A 109 -0.80 -25.46 11.99
CA ASP A 109 -1.68 -25.95 10.92
C ASP A 109 -2.10 -24.87 9.90
N GLY A 110 -1.84 -23.61 10.22
CA GLY A 110 -2.08 -22.43 9.38
C GLY A 110 -3.50 -21.88 9.45
N VAL A 111 -4.52 -22.73 9.46
CA VAL A 111 -5.94 -22.34 9.51
C VAL A 111 -6.64 -23.01 10.69
N TYR A 112 -7.40 -22.22 11.46
CA TYR A 112 -8.03 -22.62 12.70
C TYR A 112 -9.50 -22.23 12.73
N LEU A 113 -10.35 -23.12 13.26
CA LEU A 113 -11.76 -22.83 13.55
C LEU A 113 -11.89 -22.49 15.03
N ALA A 114 -12.33 -21.27 15.33
CA ALA A 114 -12.56 -20.82 16.70
C ALA A 114 -14.07 -20.75 17.00
N PRO A 115 -14.53 -21.24 18.16
CA PRO A 115 -15.88 -20.94 18.62
C PRO A 115 -16.00 -19.43 18.91
N PRO A 116 -17.16 -18.81 18.69
CA PRO A 116 -17.37 -17.42 19.08
C PRO A 116 -17.34 -17.26 20.59
N ASN A 117 -16.80 -16.14 21.09
CA ASN A 117 -17.03 -15.75 22.47
C ASN A 117 -18.51 -15.32 22.69
N ALA A 118 -18.91 -15.12 23.94
CA ALA A 118 -20.29 -14.77 24.27
C ALA A 118 -20.79 -13.50 23.56
N ALA A 119 -19.93 -12.48 23.40
CA ALA A 119 -20.27 -11.23 22.73
C ALA A 119 -20.50 -11.43 21.22
N LEU A 120 -19.65 -12.19 20.54
CA LEU A 120 -19.81 -12.52 19.12
C LEU A 120 -21.01 -13.44 18.87
N ALA A 121 -21.27 -14.39 19.77
CA ALA A 121 -22.43 -15.26 19.69
C ALA A 121 -23.74 -14.47 19.85
N ALA A 122 -23.82 -13.57 20.84
CA ALA A 122 -24.95 -12.66 20.99
C ALA A 122 -25.05 -11.69 19.80
N GLY A 123 -23.91 -11.16 19.36
CA GLY A 123 -23.76 -10.23 18.24
C GLY A 123 -24.15 -10.79 16.88
N ALA A 124 -24.17 -12.12 16.71
CA ALA A 124 -24.71 -12.76 15.51
C ALA A 124 -26.19 -12.40 15.27
N SER A 125 -26.94 -12.06 16.33
CA SER A 125 -28.32 -11.57 16.22
C SER A 125 -28.44 -10.04 16.17
N ASP A 126 -27.38 -9.32 16.56
CA ASP A 126 -27.30 -7.85 16.55
C ASP A 126 -26.30 -7.39 15.48
N THR A 127 -26.75 -7.45 14.23
CA THR A 127 -25.95 -7.01 13.08
C THR A 127 -25.81 -5.50 12.99
N SER A 128 -26.20 -4.72 14.01
CA SER A 128 -26.07 -3.25 14.02
C SER A 128 -24.72 -2.77 14.57
N LYS A 129 -23.89 -3.69 15.09
CA LYS A 129 -22.58 -3.39 15.68
C LYS A 129 -21.44 -4.07 14.90
N CYS A 130 -20.26 -3.52 15.06
CA CYS A 130 -19.00 -4.07 14.56
C CYS A 130 -18.20 -4.65 15.73
N TYR A 131 -17.92 -5.95 15.71
CA TYR A 131 -17.28 -6.70 16.80
C TYR A 131 -15.81 -7.04 16.52
N SER A 132 -15.08 -6.12 15.90
CA SER A 132 -13.69 -6.35 15.47
C SER A 132 -12.75 -6.68 16.64
N GLU A 133 -12.97 -6.01 17.77
CA GLU A 133 -12.12 -6.17 18.95
C GLU A 133 -12.37 -7.52 19.62
N GLU A 134 -13.64 -7.91 19.78
CA GLU A 134 -14.03 -9.22 20.28
C GLU A 134 -13.54 -10.35 19.37
N ALA A 135 -13.60 -10.15 18.05
CA ALA A 135 -13.05 -11.07 17.07
C ALA A 135 -11.53 -11.23 17.23
N ARG A 136 -10.80 -10.13 17.40
CA ARG A 136 -9.34 -10.15 17.64
C ARG A 136 -9.01 -10.94 18.90
N VAL A 137 -9.65 -10.62 20.02
CA VAL A 137 -9.40 -11.29 21.32
C VAL A 137 -9.71 -12.77 21.21
N THR A 138 -10.88 -13.14 20.65
CA THR A 138 -11.27 -14.55 20.44
C THR A 138 -10.23 -15.31 19.64
N ALA A 139 -9.74 -14.73 18.54
CA ALA A 139 -8.75 -15.38 17.70
C ALA A 139 -7.40 -15.57 18.42
N GLN A 140 -6.94 -14.54 19.15
CA GLN A 140 -5.66 -14.60 19.86
C GLN A 140 -5.69 -15.56 21.05
N ASP A 141 -6.78 -15.54 21.83
CA ASP A 141 -6.97 -16.46 22.95
C ASP A 141 -7.07 -17.91 22.47
N HIS A 142 -7.75 -18.15 21.35
CA HIS A 142 -7.83 -19.48 20.74
C HIS A 142 -6.44 -20.00 20.34
N LEU A 143 -5.64 -19.19 19.64
CA LEU A 143 -4.27 -19.57 19.27
C LEU A 143 -3.38 -19.79 20.50
N ALA A 144 -3.53 -18.97 21.55
CA ALA A 144 -2.80 -19.12 22.79
C ALA A 144 -3.16 -20.42 23.52
N GLY A 145 -4.45 -20.77 23.59
CA GLY A 145 -4.93 -22.02 24.18
C GLY A 145 -4.43 -23.28 23.46
N LEU A 146 -4.14 -23.16 22.15
CA LEU A 146 -3.51 -24.22 21.35
C LEU A 146 -1.97 -24.20 21.40
N GLY A 147 -1.36 -23.20 22.04
CA GLY A 147 0.10 -23.05 22.06
C GLY A 147 0.71 -22.67 20.70
N VAL A 148 -0.07 -22.09 19.79
CA VAL A 148 0.38 -21.73 18.44
C VAL A 148 1.09 -20.38 18.46
N ALA A 149 2.37 -20.38 18.12
CA ALA A 149 3.15 -19.15 17.96
C ALA A 149 3.05 -18.62 16.51
N TRP A 150 2.77 -17.32 16.37
CA TRP A 150 2.51 -16.64 15.10
C TRP A 150 3.19 -15.27 15.03
N ASP A 151 3.44 -14.80 13.81
CA ASP A 151 4.02 -13.47 13.54
C ASP A 151 2.98 -12.51 12.93
N SER A 152 1.94 -13.07 12.30
CA SER A 152 0.76 -12.36 11.79
C SER A 152 -0.49 -13.23 11.97
N VAL A 153 -1.65 -12.61 12.17
CA VAL A 153 -2.96 -13.29 12.24
C VAL A 153 -3.98 -12.60 11.36
N ALA A 154 -4.69 -13.39 10.54
CA ALA A 154 -5.87 -12.98 9.79
C ALA A 154 -7.13 -13.53 10.47
N VAL A 155 -8.07 -12.65 10.81
CA VAL A 155 -9.30 -13.00 11.52
C VAL A 155 -10.49 -12.91 10.57
N LEU A 156 -11.09 -14.05 10.24
CA LEU A 156 -12.29 -14.14 9.42
C LEU A 156 -13.49 -14.35 10.36
N PHE A 157 -14.47 -13.47 10.27
CA PHE A 157 -15.68 -13.54 11.10
C PHE A 157 -16.86 -12.91 10.38
N ASP A 158 -18.06 -13.13 10.90
CA ASP A 158 -19.23 -12.35 10.50
C ASP A 158 -19.09 -10.92 11.01
N VAL A 159 -18.83 -10.01 10.07
CA VAL A 159 -18.53 -8.59 10.31
C VAL A 159 -19.75 -7.74 10.68
N GLY A 160 -20.98 -8.26 10.62
CA GLY A 160 -22.18 -7.49 11.01
C GLY A 160 -22.29 -6.13 10.27
N ALA A 161 -22.34 -5.03 11.03
CA ALA A 161 -22.39 -3.64 10.52
C ALA A 161 -21.04 -2.92 10.48
N CYS A 162 -19.92 -3.65 10.43
CA CYS A 162 -18.64 -3.00 10.14
C CYS A 162 -18.73 -2.24 8.81
N ASP A 163 -18.25 -1.00 8.79
CA ASP A 163 -18.28 -0.08 7.65
C ASP A 163 -17.11 -0.27 6.67
N TRP A 164 -16.43 -1.41 6.79
CA TRP A 164 -15.23 -1.77 6.04
C TRP A 164 -15.37 -3.15 5.39
N ALA A 165 -14.65 -3.37 4.28
CA ALA A 165 -14.59 -4.65 3.56
C ALA A 165 -13.35 -5.50 3.90
N GLY A 166 -12.40 -4.89 4.59
CA GLY A 166 -11.29 -5.47 5.35
C GLY A 166 -10.78 -4.41 6.32
N LEU A 167 -10.03 -4.83 7.35
CA LEU A 167 -9.34 -3.90 8.24
C LEU A 167 -7.94 -4.45 8.56
N GLY A 168 -6.96 -3.56 8.73
CA GLY A 168 -5.61 -3.91 9.13
C GLY A 168 -4.99 -2.90 10.08
N GLN A 169 -4.23 -3.38 11.05
CA GLN A 169 -3.42 -2.50 11.91
C GLN A 169 -2.30 -1.80 11.12
N VAL A 170 -2.00 -0.52 11.42
CA VAL A 170 -1.00 0.30 10.72
C VAL A 170 0.05 0.92 11.68
N PRO A 171 1.30 0.41 11.72
CA PRO A 171 1.67 -0.96 11.39
C PRO A 171 1.14 -1.94 12.45
N GLY A 172 1.19 -3.23 12.18
CA GLY A 172 0.78 -4.24 13.16
C GLY A 172 0.86 -5.66 12.63
N ARG A 173 0.10 -6.56 13.26
CA ARG A 173 0.13 -8.01 12.99
C ARG A 173 -1.25 -8.63 12.79
N VAL A 174 -2.31 -7.84 12.96
CA VAL A 174 -3.69 -8.31 12.90
C VAL A 174 -4.38 -7.69 11.69
N THR A 175 -5.10 -8.53 10.95
CA THR A 175 -6.05 -8.16 9.90
C THR A 175 -7.40 -8.82 10.14
N TRP A 176 -8.46 -8.17 9.71
CA TRP A 176 -9.84 -8.60 9.86
C TRP A 176 -10.52 -8.67 8.50
N PHE A 177 -11.34 -9.69 8.31
CA PHE A 177 -12.00 -9.95 7.05
C PHE A 177 -13.43 -10.46 7.25
N PRO A 178 -14.33 -10.16 6.29
CA PRO A 178 -15.57 -10.91 6.15
C PRO A 178 -15.29 -12.40 5.84
N PRO A 179 -16.29 -13.28 5.87
CA PRO A 179 -16.08 -14.73 5.68
C PRO A 179 -15.41 -15.16 4.37
N ARG A 180 -15.60 -14.38 3.28
CA ARG A 180 -15.07 -14.69 1.94
C ARG A 180 -14.34 -13.48 1.33
N PRO A 181 -13.18 -13.06 1.87
CA PRO A 181 -12.47 -11.90 1.34
C PRO A 181 -11.81 -12.22 0.00
N SER A 182 -11.74 -11.25 -0.91
CA SER A 182 -10.95 -11.43 -2.13
C SER A 182 -9.44 -11.37 -1.84
N LEU A 183 -8.60 -11.92 -2.73
CA LEU A 183 -7.14 -11.74 -2.65
C LEU A 183 -6.77 -10.24 -2.62
N ALA A 184 -7.50 -9.40 -3.37
CA ALA A 184 -7.30 -7.96 -3.39
C ALA A 184 -7.47 -7.32 -2.00
N ALA A 185 -8.51 -7.70 -1.26
CA ALA A 185 -8.70 -7.25 0.11
C ALA A 185 -7.58 -7.79 1.02
N VAL A 186 -7.24 -9.08 0.90
CA VAL A 186 -6.20 -9.70 1.72
C VAL A 186 -4.85 -9.00 1.58
N VAL A 187 -4.37 -8.75 0.36
CA VAL A 187 -3.08 -8.09 0.15
C VAL A 187 -3.09 -6.59 0.51
N HIS A 188 -4.28 -5.96 0.49
CA HIS A 188 -4.49 -4.59 0.96
C HIS A 188 -4.33 -4.51 2.49
N GLU A 189 -5.09 -5.32 3.24
CA GLU A 189 -5.04 -5.28 4.71
C GLU A 189 -3.68 -5.75 5.25
N ILE A 190 -3.03 -6.71 4.57
CA ILE A 190 -1.65 -7.09 4.92
C ILE A 190 -0.67 -5.95 4.63
N GLY A 191 -0.90 -5.14 3.59
CA GLY A 191 -0.14 -3.91 3.34
C GLY A 191 -0.21 -2.93 4.52
N HIS A 192 -1.36 -2.80 5.17
CA HIS A 192 -1.48 -2.01 6.41
C HIS A 192 -0.57 -2.51 7.52
N ASN A 193 -0.46 -3.83 7.73
CA ASN A 193 0.45 -4.41 8.72
C ASN A 193 1.93 -4.05 8.47
N HIS A 194 2.30 -3.78 7.21
CA HIS A 194 3.62 -3.26 6.82
C HIS A 194 3.80 -1.75 7.04
N GLY A 195 2.77 -1.05 7.53
CA GLY A 195 2.80 0.38 7.82
C GLY A 195 2.38 1.26 6.66
N TYR A 196 1.90 0.68 5.56
CA TYR A 196 1.42 1.43 4.40
C TYR A 196 0.05 2.05 4.71
N PRO A 197 -0.11 3.38 4.60
CA PRO A 197 -1.44 3.97 4.51
C PRO A 197 -2.02 3.75 3.11
N HIS A 198 -3.26 4.20 2.88
CA HIS A 198 -3.82 4.24 1.53
C HIS A 198 -2.95 5.09 0.60
N GLU A 199 -2.58 4.55 -0.57
CA GLU A 199 -1.81 5.26 -1.58
C GLU A 199 -2.72 6.27 -2.29
N THR A 200 -2.48 7.55 -2.03
CA THR A 200 -3.27 8.64 -2.60
C THR A 200 -2.67 9.13 -3.91
N LYS A 201 -3.47 9.88 -4.67
CA LYS A 201 -2.99 10.63 -5.84
C LYS A 201 -3.37 12.10 -5.77
N ARG A 202 -2.62 12.89 -6.54
CA ARG A 202 -2.98 14.26 -6.89
C ARG A 202 -3.05 14.41 -8.40
N ASP A 203 -4.17 14.93 -8.87
CA ASP A 203 -4.38 15.25 -10.28
C ASP A 203 -3.86 16.65 -10.57
N CYS A 204 -3.02 16.77 -11.59
CA CYS A 204 -2.36 18.01 -11.97
C CYS A 204 -3.02 18.53 -13.24
N PRO A 205 -3.60 19.74 -13.22
CA PRO A 205 -4.06 20.39 -14.43
C PRO A 205 -2.86 20.65 -15.36
N GLY A 206 -2.72 19.80 -16.38
CA GLY A 206 -1.52 19.78 -17.22
C GLY A 206 -0.32 19.21 -16.48
N SER A 207 0.89 19.58 -16.92
CA SER A 207 2.12 18.96 -16.42
C SER A 207 2.80 19.74 -15.28
N ILE A 208 2.11 20.68 -14.62
CA ILE A 208 2.68 21.52 -13.57
C ILE A 208 2.39 20.92 -12.18
N VAL A 209 3.42 20.46 -11.48
CA VAL A 209 3.28 19.71 -10.22
C VAL A 209 2.78 20.57 -9.06
N SER A 210 3.11 21.86 -9.04
CA SER A 210 2.62 22.78 -8.01
C SER A 210 1.11 23.02 -8.06
N SER A 211 0.46 22.65 -9.16
CA SER A 211 -0.98 22.84 -9.37
C SER A 211 -1.83 21.61 -9.03
N CYS A 212 -1.21 20.51 -8.56
CA CYS A 212 -1.92 19.27 -8.32
C CYS A 212 -2.86 19.35 -7.11
N LYS A 213 -4.03 18.75 -7.24
CA LYS A 213 -5.05 18.66 -6.17
C LYS A 213 -5.28 17.21 -5.78
N ALA A 214 -5.50 16.95 -4.50
CA ALA A 214 -5.84 15.61 -4.01
C ALA A 214 -7.08 15.07 -4.74
N ASN A 215 -7.01 13.81 -5.20
CA ASN A 215 -8.11 13.16 -5.89
C ASN A 215 -8.19 11.66 -5.58
N GLY A 216 -8.43 11.31 -4.31
CA GLY A 216 -8.64 9.91 -3.91
C GLY A 216 -7.40 9.02 -4.10
N HIS A 217 -7.65 7.75 -4.46
CA HIS A 217 -6.64 6.70 -4.51
C HIS A 217 -5.91 6.63 -5.86
N SER A 218 -4.67 6.12 -5.84
CA SER A 218 -3.80 6.12 -7.01
C SER A 218 -4.16 5.11 -8.09
N GLY A 219 -4.90 4.04 -7.77
CA GLY A 219 -5.15 2.88 -8.63
C GLY A 219 -3.90 2.06 -8.97
N ASN A 220 -2.74 2.34 -8.37
CA ASN A 220 -1.45 1.83 -8.84
C ASN A 220 -0.84 0.73 -7.97
N SER A 221 -1.33 0.53 -6.75
CA SER A 221 -0.97 -0.55 -5.84
C SER A 221 -2.22 -1.10 -5.15
N PRO A 222 -2.16 -2.21 -4.39
CA PRO A 222 -3.28 -2.61 -3.56
C PRO A 222 -3.73 -1.50 -2.61
N MET A 223 -2.79 -0.73 -2.04
CA MET A 223 -3.09 0.41 -1.15
C MET A 223 -3.72 1.59 -1.88
N GLY A 224 -3.54 1.66 -3.20
CA GLY A 224 -4.18 2.62 -4.08
C GLY A 224 -5.49 2.11 -4.70
N SER A 225 -6.11 1.05 -4.19
CA SER A 225 -7.30 0.41 -4.80
C SER A 225 -7.03 -0.25 -6.17
N GLY A 226 -5.78 -0.61 -6.46
CA GLY A 226 -5.37 -1.30 -7.68
C GLY A 226 -5.65 -2.81 -7.71
N GLY A 227 -6.03 -3.39 -6.57
CA GLY A 227 -6.26 -4.82 -6.39
C GLY A 227 -4.99 -5.67 -6.44
N ALA A 228 -5.14 -7.00 -6.33
CA ALA A 228 -4.00 -7.93 -6.29
C ALA A 228 -3.27 -8.11 -7.65
N GLY A 229 -3.88 -7.67 -8.76
CA GLY A 229 -3.22 -7.67 -10.07
C GLY A 229 -2.22 -6.53 -10.28
N ARG A 230 -1.97 -5.72 -9.25
CA ARG A 230 -0.97 -4.65 -9.25
C ARG A 230 -0.10 -4.84 -8.02
N GLY A 231 1.20 -4.89 -8.22
CA GLY A 231 2.15 -4.97 -7.11
C GLY A 231 2.26 -3.67 -6.32
N TYR A 232 3.00 -3.74 -5.21
CA TYR A 232 3.36 -2.58 -4.40
C TYR A 232 4.19 -1.57 -5.20
N SER A 233 3.88 -0.29 -5.05
CA SER A 233 4.60 0.80 -5.69
C SER A 233 6.00 0.98 -5.12
N SER A 234 6.85 1.72 -5.82
CA SER A 234 8.22 1.98 -5.38
C SER A 234 8.32 2.70 -4.02
N PRO A 235 7.42 3.63 -3.61
CA PRO A 235 7.41 4.15 -2.24
C PRO A 235 7.18 3.04 -1.20
N GLU A 236 6.25 2.13 -1.45
CA GLU A 236 5.93 1.02 -0.53
C GLU A 236 7.12 0.03 -0.43
N LEU A 237 7.70 -0.36 -1.58
CA LEU A 237 8.86 -1.25 -1.61
C LEU A 237 10.09 -0.62 -0.94
N LEU A 238 10.34 0.68 -1.14
CA LEU A 238 11.42 1.41 -0.47
C LEU A 238 11.10 1.61 1.01
N HIS A 239 9.85 1.84 1.40
CA HIS A 239 9.41 1.92 2.79
C HIS A 239 9.79 0.66 3.57
N SER A 240 9.65 -0.51 2.96
CA SER A 240 9.96 -1.80 3.60
C SER A 240 11.37 -2.33 3.30
N GLY A 241 12.15 -1.62 2.48
CA GLY A 241 13.50 -2.06 2.08
C GLY A 241 13.51 -3.30 1.18
N TRP A 242 12.44 -3.52 0.41
CA TRP A 242 12.30 -4.67 -0.48
C TRP A 242 12.78 -4.41 -1.90
N LEU A 243 13.00 -3.14 -2.26
CA LEU A 243 13.70 -2.80 -3.50
C LEU A 243 15.20 -2.82 -3.24
N ALA A 244 15.91 -3.73 -3.92
CA ALA A 244 17.35 -3.86 -3.75
C ALA A 244 18.10 -2.59 -4.20
N ALA A 245 19.21 -2.27 -3.51
CA ALA A 245 19.94 -1.02 -3.70
C ALA A 245 20.55 -0.86 -5.10
N ASP A 246 20.86 -1.95 -5.80
CA ASP A 246 21.30 -1.94 -7.20
C ASP A 246 20.16 -1.64 -8.19
N ARG A 247 18.91 -1.66 -7.72
CA ARG A 247 17.68 -1.45 -8.52
C ARG A 247 17.03 -0.09 -8.29
N HIS A 248 17.57 0.67 -7.36
CA HIS A 248 17.16 2.04 -7.03
C HIS A 248 18.37 2.96 -7.13
N ARG A 249 18.15 4.21 -7.51
CA ARG A 249 19.23 5.19 -7.56
C ARG A 249 18.74 6.54 -7.07
N ASP A 250 19.39 7.05 -6.04
CA ASP A 250 19.30 8.45 -5.64
C ASP A 250 20.05 9.33 -6.66
N VAL A 251 19.40 10.39 -7.15
CA VAL A 251 19.96 11.31 -8.12
C VAL A 251 19.81 12.76 -7.65
N ALA A 252 20.92 13.50 -7.69
CA ALA A 252 21.01 14.88 -7.22
C ALA A 252 21.22 15.90 -8.35
N GLY A 253 21.34 15.45 -9.60
CA GLY A 253 21.63 16.28 -10.76
C GLY A 253 20.94 15.80 -12.03
N SER A 254 21.16 16.52 -13.12
CA SER A 254 20.58 16.19 -14.42
C SER A 254 21.08 14.85 -14.95
N GLY A 255 20.25 14.16 -15.72
CA GLY A 255 20.67 12.95 -16.41
C GLY A 255 19.51 12.24 -17.09
N THR A 256 19.86 11.29 -17.94
CA THR A 256 18.90 10.37 -18.58
C THR A 256 19.07 8.98 -17.98
N TYR A 257 17.97 8.41 -17.50
CA TYR A 257 17.92 7.14 -16.81
C TYR A 257 17.06 6.16 -17.60
N THR A 258 17.57 4.94 -17.76
CA THR A 258 16.82 3.84 -18.38
C THR A 258 16.28 2.94 -17.28
N LEU A 259 14.95 2.89 -17.19
CA LEU A 259 14.22 2.06 -16.24
C LEU A 259 13.80 0.75 -16.90
N THR A 260 13.75 -0.31 -16.10
CA THR A 260 13.07 -1.58 -16.36
C THR A 260 11.81 -1.65 -15.48
N PRO A 261 10.81 -2.49 -15.79
CA PRO A 261 9.59 -2.58 -14.99
C PRO A 261 9.88 -2.89 -13.52
N LEU A 262 9.13 -2.23 -12.62
CA LEU A 262 9.33 -2.33 -11.18
C LEU A 262 9.30 -3.79 -10.68
N HIS A 263 8.35 -4.57 -11.20
CA HIS A 263 8.17 -5.98 -10.88
C HIS A 263 8.68 -6.93 -11.98
N ALA A 264 9.70 -6.51 -12.75
CA ALA A 264 10.43 -7.47 -13.59
C ALA A 264 10.96 -8.64 -12.74
N PRO A 265 11.12 -9.86 -13.30
CA PRO A 265 11.68 -11.00 -12.57
C PRO A 265 12.99 -10.64 -11.85
N ALA A 266 13.27 -11.26 -10.71
CA ALA A 266 14.49 -10.97 -9.93
C ALA A 266 15.78 -11.17 -10.75
N SER A 267 15.76 -12.10 -11.72
CA SER A 267 16.85 -12.37 -12.66
C SER A 267 17.09 -11.26 -13.68
N ALA A 268 16.09 -10.44 -14.01
CA ALA A 268 16.26 -9.33 -14.94
C ALA A 268 17.12 -8.25 -14.28
N SER A 269 18.20 -7.80 -14.92
CA SER A 269 19.09 -6.70 -14.46
C SER A 269 18.54 -5.31 -14.79
N GLY A 270 19.12 -4.26 -14.21
CA GLY A 270 18.80 -2.86 -14.54
C GLY A 270 18.04 -2.11 -13.45
N LEU A 271 18.01 -0.78 -13.62
CA LEU A 271 17.39 0.17 -12.70
C LEU A 271 15.86 0.06 -12.77
N ARG A 272 15.18 0.09 -11.63
CA ARG A 272 13.71 -0.07 -11.53
C ARG A 272 13.03 1.21 -11.04
N ALA A 273 13.70 1.96 -10.19
CA ALA A 273 13.24 3.27 -9.74
C ALA A 273 14.40 4.28 -9.67
N VAL A 274 14.08 5.53 -9.96
CA VAL A 274 14.98 6.68 -9.76
C VAL A 274 14.35 7.61 -8.74
N GLU A 275 15.12 8.00 -7.73
CA GLU A 275 14.68 8.97 -6.73
C GLU A 275 15.42 10.30 -6.92
N VAL A 276 14.69 11.30 -7.37
CA VAL A 276 15.18 12.63 -7.70
C VAL A 276 15.01 13.55 -6.51
N LYS A 277 16.12 14.07 -5.98
CA LYS A 277 16.05 15.12 -4.97
C LYS A 277 15.60 16.43 -5.61
N ALA A 278 14.37 16.86 -5.33
CA ALA A 278 13.85 18.13 -5.83
C ALA A 278 14.23 19.29 -4.89
N SER A 279 14.15 19.08 -3.58
CA SER A 279 14.50 20.09 -2.57
C SER A 279 14.95 19.44 -1.25
N ARG A 280 15.05 20.22 -0.17
CA ARG A 280 15.27 19.69 1.19
C ARG A 280 14.04 18.99 1.77
N THR A 281 12.85 19.24 1.21
CA THR A 281 11.57 18.79 1.76
C THR A 281 10.79 17.91 0.79
N LEU A 282 11.34 17.65 -0.41
CA LEU A 282 10.64 16.92 -1.47
C LEU A 282 11.61 16.14 -2.34
N HIS A 283 11.27 14.87 -2.54
CA HIS A 283 11.86 14.00 -3.55
C HIS A 283 10.77 13.58 -4.56
N TYR A 284 11.18 13.23 -5.78
CA TYR A 284 10.32 12.55 -6.74
C TYR A 284 10.83 11.13 -6.97
N LEU A 285 9.94 10.14 -6.87
CA LEU A 285 10.27 8.76 -7.19
C LEU A 285 9.62 8.38 -8.52
N VAL A 286 10.43 7.89 -9.45
CA VAL A 286 10.02 7.56 -10.82
C VAL A 286 10.19 6.07 -11.06
N GLU A 287 9.12 5.40 -11.48
CA GLU A 287 9.09 3.97 -11.78
C GLU A 287 8.48 3.69 -13.15
N LEU A 288 8.80 2.53 -13.73
CA LEU A 288 8.07 1.97 -14.88
C LEU A 288 7.17 0.84 -14.40
N ARG A 289 5.90 0.85 -14.80
CA ARG A 289 4.96 -0.26 -14.61
C ARG A 289 4.63 -0.88 -15.95
N ALA A 290 4.57 -2.20 -16.02
CA ALA A 290 4.22 -2.96 -17.22
C ALA A 290 3.62 -4.31 -16.82
N ARG A 291 2.83 -4.92 -17.72
CA ARG A 291 2.20 -6.20 -17.47
C ARG A 291 3.23 -7.28 -17.14
N GLY A 292 2.98 -8.07 -16.10
CA GLY A 292 3.84 -9.17 -15.67
C GLY A 292 3.13 -10.10 -14.69
N ALA A 293 3.87 -10.99 -14.03
CA ALA A 293 3.30 -11.96 -13.08
C ALA A 293 2.63 -11.26 -11.88
N VAL A 294 3.28 -10.24 -11.33
CA VAL A 294 2.74 -9.40 -10.24
C VAL A 294 1.79 -8.34 -10.78
N ASP A 295 2.17 -7.69 -11.88
CA ASP A 295 1.42 -6.60 -12.52
C ASP A 295 0.45 -7.11 -13.60
N SER A 296 -0.33 -8.15 -13.31
CA SER A 296 -1.22 -8.76 -14.30
C SER A 296 -2.33 -7.83 -14.80
N ALA A 297 -2.74 -6.84 -14.00
CA ALA A 297 -3.77 -5.84 -14.29
C ALA A 297 -3.22 -4.50 -14.80
N VAL A 298 -1.92 -4.42 -15.17
CA VAL A 298 -1.35 -3.23 -15.82
C VAL A 298 -1.56 -3.33 -17.33
N ASP A 299 -2.65 -2.77 -17.84
CA ASP A 299 -3.00 -2.85 -19.27
C ASP A 299 -2.13 -1.99 -20.16
N LYS A 300 -1.73 -0.81 -19.66
CA LYS A 300 -0.90 0.15 -20.39
C LYS A 300 0.42 0.32 -19.66
N PRO A 301 1.55 -0.12 -20.23
CA PRO A 301 2.84 0.15 -19.64
C PRO A 301 3.09 1.64 -19.63
N GLY A 302 3.78 2.14 -18.61
CA GLY A 302 4.10 3.55 -18.53
C GLY A 302 4.78 3.96 -17.24
N VAL A 303 5.30 5.18 -17.28
CA VAL A 303 5.98 5.78 -16.13
C VAL A 303 4.96 6.25 -15.09
N ARG A 304 5.30 6.07 -13.82
CA ARG A 304 4.60 6.69 -12.68
C ARG A 304 5.58 7.57 -11.94
N VAL A 305 5.07 8.67 -11.38
CA VAL A 305 5.87 9.60 -10.59
C VAL A 305 5.16 9.84 -9.27
N TYR A 306 5.92 9.77 -8.19
CA TYR A 306 5.46 9.98 -6.82
C TYR A 306 6.18 11.17 -6.22
N ALA A 307 5.45 12.02 -5.51
CA ALA A 307 6.04 13.00 -4.61
C ALA A 307 6.26 12.33 -3.25
N VAL A 308 7.47 12.40 -2.72
CA VAL A 308 7.86 11.87 -1.41
C VAL A 308 8.26 13.03 -0.52
N PRO A 309 7.45 13.39 0.50
CA PRO A 309 7.81 14.40 1.47
C PRO A 309 9.08 14.02 2.23
N VAL A 310 9.87 15.02 2.62
CA VAL A 310 11.06 14.84 3.45
C VAL A 310 10.93 15.70 4.70
N SER A 311 11.13 15.07 5.86
CA SER A 311 11.18 15.74 7.16
C SER A 311 12.58 15.58 7.75
N GLY A 312 13.30 16.69 7.88
CA GLY A 312 14.73 16.67 8.22
C GLY A 312 15.54 15.94 7.14
N ASN A 313 16.16 14.82 7.52
CA ASN A 313 16.92 13.95 6.61
C ASN A 313 16.19 12.64 6.27
N THR A 314 14.93 12.50 6.72
CA THR A 314 14.16 11.27 6.56
C THR A 314 13.10 11.43 5.48
N ARG A 315 13.12 10.48 4.54
CA ARG A 315 12.14 10.35 3.45
C ARG A 315 10.89 9.69 3.97
N ASP A 316 9.76 10.37 3.84
CA ASP A 316 8.47 9.92 4.33
C ASP A 316 7.70 9.20 3.22
N TYR A 317 8.12 7.98 2.93
CA TYR A 317 7.47 7.14 1.92
C TYR A 317 6.01 6.79 2.28
N ARG A 318 5.62 6.86 3.56
CA ARG A 318 4.23 6.60 3.98
C ARG A 318 3.31 7.70 3.47
N ASN A 319 3.77 8.94 3.49
CA ASN A 319 3.00 10.08 3.01
C ASN A 319 3.29 10.42 1.54
N ALA A 320 3.86 9.48 0.78
CA ALA A 320 4.03 9.65 -0.66
C ALA A 320 2.68 9.66 -1.38
N TYR A 321 2.57 10.43 -2.45
CA TYR A 321 1.38 10.46 -3.30
C TYR A 321 1.75 10.44 -4.77
N MET A 322 0.94 9.77 -5.57
CA MET A 322 1.15 9.69 -7.01
C MET A 322 0.78 11.01 -7.68
N ILE A 323 1.62 11.47 -8.61
CA ILE A 323 1.37 12.61 -9.49
C ILE A 323 0.68 12.09 -10.74
N ASN A 324 -0.53 12.55 -10.98
CA ASN A 324 -1.29 12.23 -12.18
C ASN A 324 -1.42 13.47 -13.07
N PRO A 325 -0.64 13.61 -14.16
CA PRO A 325 -0.72 14.77 -15.05
C PRO A 325 -1.91 14.71 -16.02
N THR A 326 -2.68 13.63 -15.99
CA THR A 326 -3.79 13.41 -16.92
C THR A 326 -5.10 13.93 -16.33
N ARG A 327 -6.04 14.32 -17.19
CA ARG A 327 -7.41 14.70 -16.75
C ARG A 327 -8.09 13.50 -16.08
N SER A 328 -9.01 13.77 -15.15
CA SER A 328 -9.84 12.74 -14.51
C SER A 328 -10.40 11.74 -15.53
N GLY A 329 -10.27 10.44 -15.26
CA GLY A 329 -10.69 9.35 -16.15
C GLY A 329 -9.66 8.88 -17.19
N SER A 330 -8.50 9.52 -17.29
CA SER A 330 -7.39 9.08 -18.14
C SER A 330 -6.52 8.02 -17.44
N PRO A 331 -5.74 7.21 -18.19
CA PRO A 331 -4.87 6.21 -17.59
C PRO A 331 -3.90 6.89 -16.61
N LEU A 332 -3.78 6.29 -15.43
CA LEU A 332 -2.99 6.75 -14.30
C LEU A 332 -1.49 6.64 -14.58
N LEU A 333 -0.97 7.35 -15.59
CA LEU A 333 0.41 7.26 -16.06
C LEU A 333 0.92 8.61 -16.57
N VAL A 334 2.23 8.75 -16.67
CA VAL A 334 2.88 9.87 -17.37
C VAL A 334 3.22 9.43 -18.79
N PRO A 335 2.51 9.92 -19.83
CA PRO A 335 2.74 9.48 -21.21
C PRO A 335 4.14 9.83 -21.71
N ALA A 336 4.67 9.02 -22.62
CA ALA A 336 5.87 9.40 -23.36
C ALA A 336 5.66 10.74 -24.10
N GLY A 337 6.69 11.58 -24.13
CA GLY A 337 6.62 12.97 -24.60
C GLY A 337 6.16 13.97 -23.54
N THR A 338 5.69 13.53 -22.37
CA THR A 338 5.26 14.43 -21.29
C THR A 338 6.46 14.96 -20.51
N VAL A 339 6.46 16.27 -20.28
CA VAL A 339 7.39 16.96 -19.38
C VAL A 339 6.64 17.38 -18.13
N LEU A 340 6.91 16.74 -17.00
CA LEU A 340 6.46 17.25 -15.70
C LEU A 340 7.37 18.40 -15.27
N THR A 341 6.76 19.51 -14.87
CA THR A 341 7.45 20.72 -14.47
C THR A 341 7.13 21.02 -13.01
N ASP A 342 8.19 21.25 -12.23
CA ASP A 342 8.12 21.76 -10.87
C ASP A 342 8.82 23.13 -10.82
N PRO A 343 8.08 24.23 -11.03
CA PRO A 343 8.65 25.57 -11.03
C PRO A 343 9.26 25.97 -9.69
N ALA A 344 8.67 25.50 -8.58
CA ALA A 344 9.11 25.86 -7.23
C ALA A 344 10.52 25.32 -6.96
N ASN A 345 10.82 24.12 -7.46
CA ASN A 345 12.12 23.47 -7.28
C ASN A 345 13.02 23.54 -8.52
N LYS A 346 12.62 24.32 -9.55
CA LYS A 346 13.35 24.51 -10.81
C LYS A 346 13.76 23.17 -11.44
N LEU A 347 12.84 22.22 -11.49
CA LEU A 347 13.09 20.86 -11.96
C LEU A 347 12.10 20.48 -13.07
N THR A 348 12.56 19.68 -14.03
CA THR A 348 11.70 18.96 -14.96
C THR A 348 12.01 17.46 -14.95
N ILE A 349 10.97 16.66 -15.12
CA ILE A 349 11.06 15.20 -15.34
C ILE A 349 10.37 14.90 -16.66
N THR A 350 11.14 14.50 -17.67
CA THR A 350 10.65 14.22 -19.02
C THR A 350 10.64 12.73 -19.29
N VAL A 351 9.47 12.18 -19.61
CA VAL A 351 9.37 10.79 -20.09
C VAL A 351 9.67 10.80 -21.59
N ARG A 352 10.90 10.50 -21.97
CA ARG A 352 11.35 10.53 -23.38
C ARG A 352 10.78 9.38 -24.19
N ALA A 353 10.74 8.19 -23.60
CA ALA A 353 10.18 6.99 -24.20
C ALA A 353 9.70 6.02 -23.10
N ALA A 354 8.67 5.23 -23.39
CA ALA A 354 8.23 4.14 -22.53
C ALA A 354 7.67 3.00 -23.38
N SER A 355 8.01 1.76 -23.02
CA SER A 355 7.50 0.51 -23.56
C SER A 355 7.19 -0.45 -22.41
N ALA A 356 6.75 -1.67 -22.72
CA ALA A 356 6.55 -2.71 -21.71
C ALA A 356 7.85 -3.20 -21.04
N SER A 357 9.01 -3.00 -21.65
CA SER A 357 10.29 -3.49 -21.15
C SER A 357 11.25 -2.40 -20.69
N SER A 358 11.03 -1.15 -21.11
CA SER A 358 11.95 -0.06 -20.78
C SER A 358 11.31 1.31 -20.85
N ALA A 359 11.80 2.25 -20.04
CA ALA A 359 11.49 3.66 -20.15
C ALA A 359 12.76 4.51 -20.04
N ARG A 360 12.84 5.58 -20.84
CA ARG A 360 13.89 6.60 -20.72
C ARG A 360 13.31 7.84 -20.10
N VAL A 361 13.82 8.21 -18.93
CA VAL A 361 13.40 9.38 -18.17
C VAL A 361 14.57 10.34 -18.07
N GLU A 362 14.36 11.59 -18.45
CA GLU A 362 15.34 12.65 -18.28
C GLU A 362 14.95 13.56 -17.13
N VAL A 363 15.91 13.88 -16.28
CA VAL A 363 15.80 14.85 -15.20
C VAL A 363 16.68 16.04 -15.57
N SER A 364 16.16 17.26 -15.49
CA SER A 364 16.95 18.47 -15.77
C SER A 364 16.46 19.71 -15.01
N PRO A 365 17.35 20.67 -14.71
CA PRO A 365 16.97 21.99 -14.21
C PRO A 365 16.03 22.72 -15.17
N LEU A 366 15.12 23.51 -14.63
CA LEU A 366 14.21 24.33 -15.41
C LEU A 366 14.99 25.35 -16.23
N GLY A 367 14.79 25.36 -17.55
CA GLY A 367 15.54 26.21 -18.49
C GLY A 367 16.96 25.72 -18.80
N GLY A 368 17.38 24.59 -18.23
CA GLY A 368 18.62 23.92 -18.62
C GLY A 368 18.53 23.38 -20.05
N LYS A 369 19.63 23.43 -20.80
CA LYS A 369 19.72 22.67 -22.05
C LYS A 369 19.55 21.18 -21.72
N PRO A 370 18.85 20.40 -22.57
CA PRO A 370 18.78 18.95 -22.42
C PRO A 370 20.20 18.41 -22.23
N SER A 371 20.40 17.60 -21.19
CA SER A 371 21.70 16.96 -21.02
C SER A 371 21.92 16.10 -22.26
N PRO A 372 23.08 16.22 -22.96
CA PRO A 372 23.34 15.33 -24.08
C PRO A 372 23.18 13.91 -23.56
N SER A 373 22.24 13.15 -24.14
CA SER A 373 22.06 11.75 -23.78
C SER A 373 23.44 11.12 -23.77
N PRO A 374 23.92 10.55 -22.65
CA PRO A 374 25.15 9.78 -22.69
C PRO A 374 24.87 8.68 -23.71
N SER A 375 25.44 8.82 -24.90
CA SER A 375 25.55 7.70 -25.81
C SER A 375 26.40 6.73 -25.04
N LEU A 376 25.77 5.66 -24.55
CA LEU A 376 26.52 4.49 -24.14
C LEU A 376 27.24 4.06 -25.41
N SER A 377 28.49 4.48 -25.56
CA SER A 377 29.42 3.84 -26.48
C SER A 377 29.49 2.40 -26.00
N LEU A 378 28.69 1.55 -26.63
CA LEU A 378 28.90 0.12 -26.59
C LEU A 378 30.29 -0.07 -27.18
N THR A 379 31.31 -0.11 -26.32
CA THR A 379 32.60 -0.66 -26.71
C THR A 379 32.27 -2.06 -27.23
N PRO A 380 32.51 -2.36 -28.51
CA PRO A 380 32.20 -3.68 -29.04
C PRO A 380 32.90 -4.70 -28.15
N SER A 381 32.10 -5.61 -27.59
CA SER A 381 32.64 -6.74 -26.83
C SER A 381 33.66 -7.43 -27.74
N PRO A 382 34.91 -7.67 -27.29
CA PRO A 382 35.89 -8.36 -28.10
C PRO A 382 35.29 -9.70 -28.54
N SER A 383 35.25 -9.94 -29.85
CA SER A 383 34.85 -11.21 -30.44
C SER A 383 35.58 -12.33 -29.70
N ALA A 384 34.81 -13.16 -28.99
CA ALA A 384 35.33 -14.41 -28.47
C ALA A 384 35.80 -15.25 -29.66
N LEU A 385 37.07 -15.64 -29.63
CA LEU A 385 37.65 -16.63 -30.52
C LEU A 385 36.83 -17.94 -30.46
N PRO A 386 36.67 -18.66 -31.58
CA PRO A 386 35.97 -19.94 -31.61
C PRO A 386 36.64 -20.92 -30.65
N SER A 387 35.85 -21.40 -29.67
CA SER A 387 36.26 -22.45 -28.76
C SER A 387 36.42 -23.75 -29.56
N ALA A 388 37.61 -24.35 -29.45
CA ALA A 388 37.94 -25.64 -30.05
C ALA A 388 36.94 -26.73 -29.62
N GLU A 389 36.56 -27.56 -30.60
CA GLU A 389 35.75 -28.76 -30.44
C GLU A 389 36.39 -29.73 -29.42
N PRO A 390 35.63 -30.30 -28.47
CA PRO A 390 36.10 -31.44 -27.71
C PRO A 390 35.94 -32.71 -28.54
N LEU A 391 37.08 -33.38 -28.76
CA LEU A 391 37.20 -34.71 -29.34
C LEU A 391 36.34 -35.73 -28.58
N VAL A 392 35.53 -36.44 -29.36
CA VAL A 392 34.75 -37.61 -28.97
C VAL A 392 35.71 -38.74 -28.59
N SER A 393 35.58 -39.28 -27.37
CA SER A 393 36.22 -40.53 -26.97
C SER A 393 35.14 -41.53 -26.55
N SER A 394 35.08 -42.63 -27.28
CA SER A 394 34.12 -43.73 -27.17
C SER A 394 34.76 -44.96 -26.52
N SER A 395 34.03 -45.63 -25.61
CA SER A 395 34.04 -47.09 -25.27
C SER A 395 33.47 -47.35 -23.86
N PRO A 396 33.09 -48.60 -23.49
CA PRO A 396 31.97 -49.37 -24.02
C PRO A 396 30.99 -49.85 -22.93
N THR A 397 29.87 -50.41 -23.40
CA THR A 397 28.76 -51.10 -22.73
C THR A 397 29.16 -52.21 -21.74
N PRO A 398 28.39 -52.41 -20.66
CA PRO A 398 27.68 -53.68 -20.41
C PRO A 398 26.20 -53.43 -20.03
N GLU A 399 25.22 -53.93 -20.77
CA GLU A 399 24.59 -55.26 -20.72
C GLU A 399 23.98 -55.67 -19.36
N ALA A 400 22.67 -55.97 -19.43
CA ALA A 400 21.78 -56.66 -18.48
C ALA A 400 21.26 -55.88 -17.25
N ALA A 401 19.96 -55.56 -17.22
CA ALA A 401 18.93 -56.50 -16.75
C ALA A 401 17.55 -55.81 -16.66
N ALA A 402 16.54 -56.49 -17.20
CA ALA A 402 15.16 -56.06 -17.24
C ALA A 402 14.44 -56.21 -15.89
N ALA A 403 13.61 -55.24 -15.54
CA ALA A 403 12.43 -55.44 -14.69
C ALA A 403 11.37 -54.40 -15.06
N GLY A 404 10.28 -54.87 -15.66
CA GLY A 404 9.19 -54.05 -16.16
C GLY A 404 8.34 -53.42 -15.05
N THR A 405 7.68 -52.33 -15.41
CA THR A 405 6.57 -51.76 -14.62
C THR A 405 5.41 -51.52 -15.57
N PRO A 406 4.18 -52.00 -15.25
CA PRO A 406 3.06 -51.94 -16.17
C PRO A 406 2.48 -50.53 -16.30
N ALA A 407 2.12 -50.20 -17.54
CA ALA A 407 1.37 -49.00 -17.90
C ALA A 407 0.00 -49.00 -17.20
N VAL A 408 -0.25 -47.98 -16.37
CA VAL A 408 -1.58 -47.67 -15.86
C VAL A 408 -2.30 -46.90 -16.97
N ALA A 409 -3.34 -47.53 -17.53
CA ALA A 409 -4.25 -46.93 -18.49
C ALA A 409 -4.95 -45.72 -17.86
N ALA A 410 -4.91 -44.58 -18.55
CA ALA A 410 -5.67 -43.40 -18.20
C ALA A 410 -7.18 -43.68 -18.35
N ALA A 411 -7.92 -43.45 -17.27
CA ALA A 411 -9.37 -43.48 -17.29
C ALA A 411 -9.93 -42.28 -18.09
N PRO A 412 -11.04 -42.44 -18.82
CA PRO A 412 -11.70 -41.34 -19.51
C PRO A 412 -12.34 -40.36 -18.52
N PRO A 413 -12.44 -39.06 -18.86
CA PRO A 413 -13.06 -38.06 -18.00
C PRO A 413 -14.57 -38.33 -17.84
N PRO A 414 -15.16 -38.09 -16.66
CA PRO A 414 -16.59 -38.21 -16.47
C PRO A 414 -17.33 -37.13 -17.28
N ALA A 415 -18.26 -37.59 -18.11
CA ALA A 415 -19.24 -36.74 -18.78
C ALA A 415 -20.23 -36.19 -17.74
N GLY A 416 -20.45 -34.87 -17.77
CA GLY A 416 -21.55 -34.23 -17.03
C GLY A 416 -21.10 -33.20 -15.99
N ALA A 417 -20.56 -32.07 -16.45
CA ALA A 417 -20.60 -30.82 -15.69
C ALA A 417 -21.38 -29.79 -16.54
N PRO A 418 -22.39 -29.11 -15.99
CA PRO A 418 -23.12 -28.08 -16.73
C PRO A 418 -22.21 -26.88 -17.00
N GLU A 419 -22.26 -26.37 -18.24
CA GLU A 419 -21.62 -25.10 -18.63
C GLU A 419 -22.13 -23.97 -17.73
N VAL A 420 -21.27 -23.47 -16.85
CA VAL A 420 -21.50 -22.20 -16.17
C VAL A 420 -21.06 -21.09 -17.11
N SER A 421 -22.04 -20.50 -17.80
CA SER A 421 -21.87 -19.25 -18.54
C SER A 421 -21.31 -18.17 -17.60
N LEU A 422 -20.04 -17.80 -17.81
CA LEU A 422 -19.41 -16.62 -17.24
C LEU A 422 -20.00 -15.35 -17.87
N LEU A 423 -21.18 -14.94 -17.40
CA LEU A 423 -21.68 -13.59 -17.60
C LEU A 423 -20.90 -12.64 -16.70
N SER A 424 -19.91 -11.97 -17.29
CA SER A 424 -19.28 -10.77 -16.77
C SER A 424 -20.36 -9.72 -16.48
N THR A 425 -20.82 -9.65 -15.24
CA THR A 425 -21.66 -8.56 -14.74
C THR A 425 -20.75 -7.38 -14.46
N THR A 426 -20.60 -6.51 -15.47
CA THR A 426 -20.22 -5.11 -15.25
C THR A 426 -21.30 -4.46 -14.40
N GLN A 427 -21.11 -4.50 -13.08
CA GLN A 427 -21.90 -3.71 -12.16
C GLN A 427 -21.39 -2.26 -12.27
N GLN A 428 -22.09 -1.47 -13.09
CA GLN A 428 -22.02 -0.02 -13.05
C GLN A 428 -22.37 0.43 -11.63
N VAL A 429 -21.37 0.86 -10.87
CA VAL A 429 -21.58 1.59 -9.64
C VAL A 429 -22.02 2.99 -10.05
N SER A 430 -23.34 3.20 -10.15
CA SER A 430 -23.92 4.53 -10.21
C SER A 430 -23.48 5.32 -8.99
N GLY A 431 -22.83 6.45 -9.24
CA GLY A 431 -22.30 7.33 -8.21
C GLY A 431 -23.39 7.83 -7.27
N VAL A 432 -23.28 7.46 -6.00
CA VAL A 432 -23.89 8.21 -4.90
C VAL A 432 -22.85 9.23 -4.44
N LEU A 433 -23.08 10.49 -4.80
CA LEU A 433 -22.42 11.66 -4.23
C LEU A 433 -22.81 11.75 -2.75
N ILE A 434 -21.98 11.23 -1.85
CA ILE A 434 -22.05 11.58 -0.42
C ILE A 434 -21.16 12.79 -0.22
N GLY A 435 -21.79 13.97 -0.25
CA GLY A 435 -21.17 15.21 0.20
C GLY A 435 -20.95 15.18 1.71
N GLY A 436 -19.71 14.91 2.13
CA GLY A 436 -19.29 15.02 3.52
C GLY A 436 -19.00 16.48 3.88
N ALA A 437 -19.96 17.14 4.53
CA ALA A 437 -19.72 18.36 5.29
C ALA A 437 -19.15 17.97 6.67
N MET A 438 -17.84 18.14 6.86
CA MET A 438 -17.21 18.12 8.18
C MET A 438 -17.19 19.55 8.73
N VAL A 439 -18.09 19.82 9.67
CA VAL A 439 -18.06 21.01 10.52
C VAL A 439 -17.01 20.78 11.61
N ALA A 440 -15.98 21.62 11.60
CA ALA A 440 -15.06 21.78 12.72
C ALA A 440 -15.73 22.61 13.82
N LEU A 441 -15.71 22.13 15.06
CA LEU A 441 -16.01 22.96 16.23
C LEU A 441 -14.82 22.90 17.19
N VAL A 442 -14.10 24.03 17.24
CA VAL A 442 -13.17 24.41 18.29
C VAL A 442 -13.83 25.55 19.07
N ALA A 443 -13.96 25.33 20.38
CA ALA A 443 -14.01 26.22 21.55
C ALA A 443 -14.53 27.68 21.43
N GLY A 444 -15.30 28.11 22.45
CA GLY A 444 -15.31 29.52 22.86
C GLY A 444 -16.52 29.95 23.69
N ALA A 445 -16.28 30.21 24.98
CA ALA A 445 -17.19 30.91 25.88
C ALA A 445 -17.44 32.37 25.45
N GLY A 446 -18.61 32.93 25.78
CA GLY A 446 -18.87 34.36 25.56
C GLY A 446 -20.29 34.82 25.88
N PHE A 447 -20.40 35.53 27.00
CA PHE A 447 -21.55 36.17 27.65
C PHE A 447 -22.23 37.33 26.85
N TRP A 448 -23.38 37.80 27.40
CA TRP A 448 -24.21 39.02 27.12
C TRP A 448 -25.33 38.90 26.05
N LEU A 449 -26.65 38.94 26.34
CA LEU A 449 -27.57 39.87 27.06
C LEU A 449 -28.38 40.80 26.11
N LEU A 450 -29.71 40.68 26.26
CA LEU A 450 -30.77 41.71 26.18
C LEU A 450 -31.41 42.15 24.85
N GLY A 451 -32.77 42.23 24.92
CA GLY A 451 -33.61 43.26 24.29
C GLY A 451 -34.62 42.73 23.26
N VAL A 452 -35.80 42.23 23.62
CA VAL A 452 -37.07 42.97 23.90
C VAL A 452 -37.51 43.97 22.81
N ARG A 453 -38.58 43.61 22.08
CA ARG A 453 -39.78 44.40 21.62
C ARG A 453 -40.27 43.85 20.29
N ASN A 454 -41.32 43.03 20.21
CA ASN A 454 -42.75 43.24 20.46
C ASN A 454 -43.50 44.15 19.46
N SER A 455 -44.49 43.50 18.82
CA SER A 455 -45.81 43.97 18.40
C SER A 455 -45.98 44.93 17.21
N GLY A 456 -46.73 44.48 16.19
CA GLY A 456 -47.44 45.39 15.30
C GLY A 456 -48.09 44.82 14.03
N ARG A 457 -49.35 44.35 14.16
CA ARG A 457 -50.48 44.58 13.21
C ARG A 457 -50.37 44.10 11.74
N ARG A 458 -51.23 43.16 11.31
CA ARG A 458 -52.58 43.35 10.75
C ARG A 458 -53.12 42.04 10.13
N ARG A 459 -54.46 41.99 10.02
CA ARG A 459 -55.37 40.85 9.83
C ARG A 459 -55.72 40.61 8.32
N PRO A 460 -56.60 39.65 7.94
CA PRO A 460 -56.43 38.71 6.81
C PRO A 460 -57.44 38.86 5.66
N ARG A 461 -57.32 38.00 4.61
CA ARG A 461 -58.42 37.56 3.70
C ARG A 461 -58.02 36.22 3.04
N ARG A 462 -58.68 35.10 3.38
CA ARG A 462 -59.89 34.48 2.77
C ARG A 462 -59.66 33.78 1.42
N ARG A 463 -59.82 32.43 1.50
CA ARG A 463 -60.53 31.48 0.62
C ARG A 463 -60.22 31.48 -0.89
N HIS A 464 -59.81 30.32 -1.39
CA HIS A 464 -60.59 29.60 -2.40
C HIS A 464 -60.53 28.09 -2.14
N ALA A 465 -61.71 27.47 -2.24
CA ALA A 465 -61.91 26.03 -2.28
C ALA A 465 -62.04 25.60 -3.74
N ARG A 466 -61.41 24.48 -4.10
CA ARG A 466 -62.04 23.33 -4.75
C ARG A 466 -61.14 22.12 -4.55
#